data_AF-A0A5S4ZQ90-F1
#
_entry.id   AF-A0A5S4ZQ90-F1
#
_cell.length_a   1.000
_cell.length_b   1.000
_cell.length_c   1.000
_cell.angle_alpha   90.00
_cell.angle_beta   90.00
_cell.angle_gamma   90.00
#
_symmetry.space_group_name_H-M   'P 1'
#
loop_
_entity.id
_entity.type
_entity.pdbx_description
1 polymer ?
#
loop_
_entity_poly.entity_id
_entity_poly.type
_entity_poly.pdbx_seq_one_letter_code
_entity_poly.pdbx_strand_id
1 'polypeptide(L)' 'MGHKKMDYRVNYRDNGQIISIEITCCGKHIGEIRYKNEESKQCPFCGAVHTVRIQHNHFHLTRSE' A
#
# COMPACT_ATOMS: atom_id res chain seq x y z
N MET A 1 -19.11 8.23 -9.20
CA MET A 1 -17.76 8.63 -8.75
C MET A 1 -16.79 7.55 -9.19
N GLY A 2 -15.95 7.83 -10.19
CA GLY A 2 -15.16 6.79 -10.85
C GLY A 2 -14.21 6.10 -9.86
N HIS A 3 -14.27 4.76 -9.79
CA HIS A 3 -13.32 3.96 -9.04
C HIS A 3 -11.90 4.30 -9.51
N LYS A 4 -11.19 5.14 -8.75
CA LYS A 4 -9.79 5.47 -9.02
C LYS A 4 -9.01 4.15 -8.95
N LYS A 5 -8.50 3.69 -10.11
CA LYS A 5 -7.75 2.44 -10.23
C LYS A 5 -6.63 2.42 -9.17
N MET A 6 -6.64 1.37 -8.35
CA MET A 6 -5.66 1.10 -7.32
C MET A 6 -5.14 -0.31 -7.56
N ASP A 7 -3.84 -0.48 -7.38
CA ASP A 7 -3.17 -1.78 -7.40
C ASP A 7 -2.03 -1.76 -6.39
N TYR A 8 -1.57 -2.93 -5.99
CA TYR A 8 -0.43 -3.08 -5.09
C TYR A 8 0.43 -4.28 -5.49
N ARG A 9 1.73 -4.16 -5.23
CA ARG A 9 2.68 -5.26 -5.38
C ARG A 9 3.43 -5.46 -4.07
N VAL A 10 3.60 -6.71 -3.66
CA VAL A 10 4.32 -7.07 -2.45
C VAL A 10 5.75 -7.45 -2.83
N ASN A 11 6.72 -6.83 -2.15
CA ASN A 11 8.14 -7.12 -2.32
C ASN A 11 8.61 -8.07 -1.22
N TYR A 12 9.37 -9.08 -1.60
CA TYR A 12 9.87 -10.12 -0.72
C TYR A 12 11.40 -10.14 -0.73
N ARG A 13 12.00 -10.58 0.38
CA ARG A 13 13.39 -11.05 0.40
C ARG A 13 13.48 -12.45 -0.22
N ASP A 14 14.68 -12.88 -0.54
CA ASP A 14 14.95 -14.23 -1.06
C ASP A 14 14.47 -15.35 -0.11
N ASN A 15 14.36 -15.06 1.19
CA ASN A 15 13.84 -15.99 2.20
C ASN A 15 12.30 -15.96 2.35
N GLY A 16 11.58 -15.24 1.47
CA GLY A 16 10.12 -15.13 1.50
C GLY A 16 9.56 -14.12 2.51
N GLN A 17 10.41 -13.37 3.23
CA GLN A 17 9.95 -12.32 4.15
C GLN A 17 9.49 -11.07 3.37
N ILE A 18 8.30 -10.56 3.67
CA ILE A 18 7.79 -9.30 3.09
C ILE A 18 8.65 -8.12 3.56
N ILE A 19 9.05 -7.25 2.63
CA ILE A 19 9.87 -6.05 2.88
C ILE A 19 9.03 -4.78 2.81
N SER A 20 8.32 -4.62 1.70
CA SER A 20 7.55 -3.43 1.38
C SER A 20 6.39 -3.77 0.47
N ILE A 21 5.43 -2.84 0.39
CA ILE A 21 4.27 -2.91 -0.48
C ILE A 21 4.32 -1.66 -1.36
N GLU A 22 4.48 -1.86 -2.66
CA GLU A 22 4.38 -0.80 -3.67
C GLU A 22 2.92 -0.47 -3.95
N ILE A 23 2.62 0.82 -4.01
CA ILE A 23 1.25 1.31 -4.19
C ILE A 23 1.12 2.02 -5.53
N THR A 24 0.14 1.59 -6.31
CA THR A 24 -0.36 2.33 -7.47
C THR A 24 -1.72 2.93 -7.12
N CYS A 25 -1.84 4.25 -7.26
CA CYS A 25 -3.08 4.98 -7.01
C CYS A 25 -3.33 5.98 -8.13
N CYS A 26 -4.59 6.16 -8.54
CA CYS A 26 -4.96 7.00 -9.68
C CYS A 26 -4.27 6.56 -10.99
N GLY A 27 -4.00 5.26 -11.13
CA GLY A 27 -3.26 4.69 -12.27
C GLY A 27 -1.78 5.08 -12.33
N LYS A 28 -1.21 5.62 -11.24
CA LYS A 28 0.21 5.99 -11.15
C LYS A 28 0.86 5.32 -9.95
N HIS A 29 2.09 4.85 -10.12
CA HIS A 29 2.91 4.39 -9.00
C HIS A 29 3.21 5.58 -8.09
N ILE A 30 2.78 5.51 -6.82
CA ILE A 30 3.00 6.59 -5.84
C ILE A 30 4.17 6.29 -4.90
N GLY A 31 4.76 5.09 -4.99
CA GLY A 31 5.90 4.63 -4.19
C GLY A 31 5.53 3.48 -3.26
N GLU A 32 6.47 3.15 -2.38
CA GLU A 32 6.32 2.03 -1.44
C GLU A 32 5.98 2.45 -0.01
N ILE A 33 5.38 1.51 0.71
CA ILE A 33 5.15 1.49 2.15
C ILE A 33 5.98 0.35 2.74
N ARG A 34 6.74 0.60 3.81
CA ARG A 34 7.47 -0.47 4.50
C ARG A 34 6.50 -1.46 5.13
N TYR A 35 6.84 -2.75 5.13
CA TYR A 35 6.02 -3.77 5.80
C TYR A 35 6.16 -3.67 7.32
N LYS A 36 5.46 -2.68 7.88
CA LYS A 36 5.41 -2.38 9.30
C LYS A 36 4.01 -1.89 9.63
N ASN A 37 3.55 -2.24 10.82
CA ASN A 37 2.18 -1.93 11.24
C ASN A 37 1.93 -0.42 11.24
N GLU A 38 0.78 -0.02 10.69
CA GLU A 38 0.28 1.36 10.60
C GLU A 38 1.11 2.31 9.73
N GLU A 39 2.06 1.79 8.95
CA GLU A 39 2.73 2.60 7.93
C GLU A 39 1.72 3.03 6.87
N SER A 40 1.81 4.30 6.47
CA SER A 40 0.87 4.90 5.53
C SER A 40 1.55 5.80 4.51
N LYS A 41 0.85 6.04 3.41
CA LYS A 41 1.30 6.88 2.32
C LYS A 41 0.14 7.62 1.70
N GLN A 42 0.25 8.94 1.63
CA GLN A 42 -0.74 9.76 0.97
C GLN A 42 -0.49 9.80 -0.54
N CYS A 43 -1.55 9.64 -1.32
CA CYS A 43 -1.51 9.82 -2.76
C CYS A 43 -1.46 11.32 -3.08
N PRO A 44 -0.42 11.82 -3.77
CA PRO A 44 -0.29 13.25 -4.08
C PRO A 44 -1.30 13.72 -5.12
N PHE A 45 -2.01 12.81 -5.80
CA PHE A 45 -2.96 13.14 -6.87
C PHE A 45 -4.41 13.24 -6.41
N CYS A 46 -4.81 12.43 -5.42
CA CYS A 46 -6.19 12.39 -4.95
C CYS A 46 -6.35 12.68 -3.46
N GLY A 47 -5.25 12.88 -2.73
CA GLY A 47 -5.26 13.10 -1.29
C GLY A 47 -5.52 11.85 -0.45
N ALA A 48 -5.95 10.74 -1.05
CA ALA A 48 -6.28 9.52 -0.34
C ALA A 48 -5.07 8.93 0.40
N VAL A 49 -5.29 8.45 1.62
CA VAL A 49 -4.26 7.82 2.46
C VAL A 49 -4.36 6.31 2.32
N HIS A 50 -3.25 5.67 2.00
CA HIS A 50 -3.11 4.23 1.94
C HIS A 50 -2.39 3.75 3.19
N THR A 51 -2.99 2.84 3.96
CA THR A 51 -2.46 2.39 5.25
C THR A 51 -2.36 0.87 5.30
N VAL A 52 -1.20 0.37 5.71
CA VAL A 52 -0.95 -1.05 5.97
C VAL A 52 -1.22 -1.35 7.43
N ARG A 53 -2.06 -2.35 7.70
CA ARG A 53 -2.32 -2.87 9.05
C ARG A 53 -1.93 -4.34 9.08
N ILE A 54 -1.01 -4.70 9.96
CA ILE A 54 -0.55 -6.08 10.12
C ILE A 54 -1.36 -6.70 11.24
N GLN A 55 -2.00 -7.83 10.96
CA GLN A 55 -2.81 -8.58 11.93
C GLN A 55 -2.37 -10.04 11.91
N HIS A 56 -1.75 -10.47 13.01
CA HIS A 56 -1.23 -11.82 13.17
C HIS A 56 -0.30 -12.21 12.00
N ASN A 57 -0.79 -13.02 11.06
CA ASN A 57 -0.05 -13.57 9.92
C ASN A 57 -0.43 -12.95 8.56
N HIS A 58 -1.31 -11.95 8.54
CA HIS A 58 -1.74 -11.28 7.32
C HIS A 58 -1.70 -9.77 7.48
N PHE A 59 -1.86 -9.06 6.38
CA PHE A 59 -1.97 -7.61 6.40
C PHE A 59 -3.17 -7.14 5.58
N HIS A 60 -3.66 -5.96 5.91
CA HIS A 60 -4.69 -5.25 5.19
C HIS A 60 -4.08 -3.97 4.61
N LEU A 61 -4.36 -3.70 3.34
CA LEU A 61 -4.05 -2.42 2.70
C LEU A 61 -5.36 -1.67 2.50
N THR A 62 -5.55 -0.61 3.26
CA THR A 62 -6.77 0.20 3.24
C THR A 62 -6.52 1.52 2.53
N ARG A 63 -7.58 2.11 1.98
CA ARG A 63 -7.59 3.43 1.36
C ARG A 63 -8.68 4.27 2.03
N SER A 64 -8.33 5.44 2.56
CA SER A 64 -9.27 6.44 3.07
C SER A 64 -9.19 7.73 2.25
N GLU A 65 -10.31 8.40 2.02
CA GLU A 65 -10.41 9.67 1.29
C GLU A 65 -10.46 10.87 2.23
#